data_AF-A0A563VZZ3-F1
#
_entry.id   AF-A0A563VZZ3-F1
#
_cell.length_a   1.000
_cell.length_b   1.000
_cell.length_c   1.000
_cell.angle_alpha   90.00
_cell.angle_beta   90.00
_cell.angle_gamma   90.00
#
_symmetry.space_group_name_H-M   'P 1'
#
loop_
_entity.id
_entity.type
_entity.pdbx_description
1 polymer ?
#
loop_
_entity_poly.entity_id
_entity_poly.type
_entity_poly.pdbx_seq_one_letter_code
_entity_poly.pdbx_strand_id
1 'polypeptide(L)'
;MPQTKKIQGKFYPLTSEVTAKLRQAKLTAAEWRIWSYLVEVDPWGDRYQDLNSLNVMSKCDCSKATFYRAIAKFQRLSLFDIQDKGFSIRNLTGASTIKSVDEKTNAQRLRKGYRKTAKVVSKMRLNSQK
;
A
#
# COMPACT_ATOMS: atom_id res chain seq x y z
N MET A 1 2.14 1.32 -54.83
CA MET A 1 2.49 1.24 -53.38
C MET A 1 1.38 0.45 -52.69
N PRO A 2 1.62 -0.79 -52.22
CA PRO A 2 0.59 -1.54 -51.52
C PRO A 2 0.32 -0.87 -50.16
N GLN A 3 -0.93 -0.49 -49.93
CA GLN A 3 -1.42 0.10 -48.69
C GLN A 3 -1.25 -0.94 -47.56
N THR A 4 -0.37 -0.68 -46.60
CA THR A 4 -0.26 -1.48 -45.37
C THR A 4 -1.54 -1.29 -44.56
N LYS A 5 -2.45 -2.26 -44.65
CA LYS A 5 -3.62 -2.36 -43.77
C LYS A 5 -3.11 -2.35 -42.32
N LYS A 6 -3.32 -1.24 -41.60
CA LYS A 6 -3.10 -1.21 -40.15
C LYS A 6 -3.99 -2.29 -39.53
N ILE A 7 -3.37 -3.30 -38.93
CA ILE A 7 -4.08 -4.33 -38.18
C ILE A 7 -4.74 -3.61 -36.99
N GLN A 8 -6.06 -3.45 -37.05
CA GLN A 8 -6.84 -2.91 -35.94
C GLN A 8 -7.25 -4.07 -35.04
N GLY A 9 -6.50 -4.29 -33.96
CA GLY A 9 -6.79 -5.33 -32.97
C GLY A 9 -5.91 -5.18 -31.74
N LYS A 10 -6.43 -5.59 -30.57
CA LYS A 10 -5.62 -5.75 -29.36
C LYS A 10 -4.79 -7.02 -29.53
N PHE A 11 -3.48 -6.89 -29.54
CA PHE A 11 -2.57 -8.03 -29.67
C PHE A 11 -2.16 -8.51 -28.29
N TYR A 12 -2.32 -9.81 -28.02
CA TYR A 12 -1.90 -10.45 -26.78
C TYR A 12 -0.62 -11.27 -27.06
N PRO A 13 0.47 -11.10 -26.30
CA PRO A 13 1.72 -11.82 -26.44
C PRO A 13 1.58 -13.25 -25.89
N LEU A 14 0.74 -14.04 -26.56
CA LEU A 14 0.62 -15.47 -26.35
C LEU A 14 1.73 -16.18 -27.13
N THR A 15 2.94 -16.17 -26.56
CA THR A 15 4.08 -16.87 -27.17
C THR A 15 3.97 -18.38 -26.98
N SER A 16 4.75 -19.13 -27.76
CA SER A 16 4.88 -20.59 -27.62
C SER A 16 5.37 -20.99 -26.22
N GLU A 17 6.22 -20.18 -25.60
CA GLU A 17 6.72 -20.38 -24.24
C GLU A 17 5.61 -20.19 -23.19
N VAL A 18 4.82 -19.12 -23.30
CA VAL A 18 3.69 -18.87 -22.39
C VAL A 18 2.67 -20.01 -22.47
N THR A 19 2.33 -20.44 -23.68
CA THR A 19 1.40 -21.58 -23.87
C THR A 19 1.95 -22.90 -23.34
N ALA A 20 3.26 -23.14 -23.43
CA ALA A 20 3.89 -24.30 -22.80
C ALA A 20 3.80 -24.24 -21.27
N LYS A 21 4.10 -23.09 -20.65
CA LYS A 21 3.97 -22.85 -19.20
C LYS A 21 2.54 -23.11 -18.73
N LEU A 22 1.53 -22.61 -19.45
CA LEU A 22 0.11 -22.80 -19.11
C LEU A 22 -0.34 -24.26 -19.17
N ARG A 23 0.10 -25.03 -20.18
CA ARG A 23 -0.19 -26.46 -20.26
C ARG A 23 0.44 -27.24 -19.10
N GLN A 24 1.69 -26.91 -18.74
CA GLN A 24 2.38 -27.55 -17.62
C GLN A 24 1.76 -27.19 -16.26
N ALA A 25 1.18 -26.00 -16.14
CA ALA A 25 0.58 -25.48 -14.91
C ALA A 25 -0.64 -26.27 -14.42
N LYS A 26 -1.28 -27.06 -15.30
CA LYS A 26 -2.53 -27.79 -15.03
C LYS A 26 -3.56 -26.91 -14.32
N LEU A 27 -3.86 -25.77 -14.95
CA LEU A 27 -4.78 -24.80 -14.37
C LEU A 27 -6.20 -25.37 -14.27
N THR A 28 -6.85 -25.13 -13.14
CA THR A 28 -8.29 -25.36 -12.97
C THR A 28 -9.11 -24.35 -13.77
N ALA A 29 -10.41 -24.60 -13.96
CA ALA A 29 -11.29 -23.67 -14.67
C ALA A 29 -11.29 -22.26 -14.05
N ALA A 30 -11.27 -22.16 -12.72
CA ALA A 30 -11.19 -20.87 -12.03
C ALA A 30 -9.87 -20.14 -12.29
N GLU A 31 -8.75 -20.87 -12.28
CA GLU A 31 -7.43 -20.29 -12.57
C GLU A 31 -7.34 -19.81 -14.02
N TRP A 32 -7.91 -20.57 -14.98
CA TRP A 32 -8.01 -20.12 -16.37
C TRP A 32 -8.77 -18.80 -16.52
N ARG A 33 -9.92 -18.65 -15.83
CA ARG A 33 -10.70 -17.40 -15.82
C ARG A 33 -9.89 -16.22 -15.27
N ILE A 34 -9.14 -16.45 -14.19
CA ILE A 34 -8.29 -15.40 -13.60
C ILE A 34 -7.18 -15.02 -14.57
N TRP A 35 -6.47 -16.00 -15.14
CA TRP A 35 -5.40 -15.72 -16.10
C TRP A 35 -5.92 -14.94 -17.32
N SER A 36 -7.04 -15.35 -17.91
CA SER A 36 -7.62 -14.65 -19.06
C SER A 36 -8.03 -13.22 -18.73
N TYR A 37 -8.60 -13.00 -17.54
CA TYR A 37 -8.96 -11.67 -17.07
C TYR A 37 -7.73 -10.77 -16.89
N LEU A 38 -6.66 -11.28 -16.27
CA LEU A 38 -5.42 -10.52 -16.06
C LEU A 38 -4.76 -10.12 -17.40
N VAL A 39 -4.75 -11.02 -18.38
CA VAL A 39 -4.26 -10.73 -19.74
C VAL A 39 -5.13 -9.70 -20.47
N GLU A 40 -6.43 -9.67 -20.19
CA GLU A 40 -7.32 -8.63 -20.74
C GLU A 40 -7.01 -7.24 -20.17
N VAL A 41 -6.71 -7.18 -18.87
CA VAL A 41 -6.38 -5.95 -18.16
C VAL A 41 -5.06 -5.35 -18.64
N ASP A 42 -4.01 -6.18 -18.71
CA ASP A 42 -2.73 -5.80 -19.28
C ASP A 42 -2.32 -6.76 -20.40
N PRO A 43 -2.72 -6.45 -21.64
CA PRO A 43 -2.33 -7.24 -22.79
C PRO A 43 -0.83 -7.25 -23.04
N TRP A 44 -0.06 -6.23 -22.65
CA TRP A 44 1.34 -6.12 -23.06
C TRP A 44 2.32 -6.55 -21.98
N GLY A 45 1.92 -6.52 -20.71
CA GLY A 45 2.81 -6.83 -19.59
C GLY A 45 3.87 -5.75 -19.37
N ASP A 46 3.64 -4.54 -19.87
CA ASP A 46 4.63 -3.45 -19.87
C ASP A 46 4.59 -2.60 -18.60
N ARG A 47 3.49 -2.66 -17.85
CA ARG A 47 3.21 -1.77 -16.72
C ARG A 47 2.44 -2.48 -15.61
N TYR A 48 2.77 -2.12 -14.39
CA TYR A 48 1.96 -2.53 -13.23
C TYR A 48 0.57 -1.89 -13.29
N GLN A 49 -0.45 -2.73 -13.16
CA GLN A 49 -1.85 -2.30 -13.07
C GLN A 49 -2.33 -2.42 -11.63
N ASP A 50 -2.97 -1.35 -11.15
CA ASP A 50 -3.57 -1.33 -9.81
C ASP A 50 -4.93 -2.03 -9.84
N LEU A 51 -4.92 -3.31 -9.51
CA LEU A 51 -6.12 -4.14 -9.47
C LEU A 51 -6.64 -4.34 -8.06
N ASN A 52 -7.94 -4.11 -7.89
CA ASN A 52 -8.65 -4.51 -6.67
C ASN A 52 -8.95 -6.02 -6.73
N SER A 53 -8.35 -6.79 -5.82
CA SER A 53 -8.52 -8.24 -5.75
C SER A 53 -9.98 -8.69 -5.60
N LEU A 54 -10.83 -7.91 -4.90
CA LEU A 54 -12.26 -8.18 -4.76
C LEU A 54 -12.99 -8.11 -6.10
N ASN A 55 -12.62 -7.17 -6.96
CA ASN A 55 -13.21 -7.06 -8.30
C ASN A 55 -12.81 -8.25 -9.17
N VAL A 56 -11.54 -8.67 -9.12
CA VAL A 56 -11.07 -9.84 -9.87
C VAL A 56 -11.79 -11.10 -9.42
N MET A 57 -11.90 -11.31 -8.10
CA MET A 57 -12.63 -12.44 -7.53
C MET A 57 -14.10 -12.48 -7.95
N SER A 58 -14.77 -11.32 -7.96
CA SER A 58 -16.16 -11.21 -8.41
C SER A 58 -16.31 -11.50 -9.91
N LYS A 59 -15.44 -10.93 -10.75
CA LYS A 59 -15.47 -11.12 -12.21
C LYS A 59 -15.15 -12.56 -12.62
N CYS A 60 -14.22 -13.19 -11.91
CA CYS A 60 -13.79 -14.56 -12.19
C CYS A 60 -14.60 -15.60 -11.41
N ASP A 61 -15.58 -15.17 -10.61
CA ASP A 61 -16.43 -16.02 -9.77
C ASP A 61 -15.59 -17.09 -9.03
N CYS A 62 -14.75 -16.60 -8.11
CA CYS A 62 -13.84 -17.45 -7.36
C CYS A 62 -13.68 -16.99 -5.90
N SER A 63 -13.35 -17.94 -5.03
CA SER A 63 -13.10 -17.65 -3.62
C SER A 63 -11.75 -16.95 -3.43
N LYS A 64 -11.59 -16.27 -2.28
CA LYS A 64 -10.32 -15.66 -1.86
C LYS A 64 -9.17 -16.68 -1.85
N ALA A 65 -9.41 -17.87 -1.30
CA ALA A 65 -8.41 -18.93 -1.27
C ALA A 65 -7.98 -19.37 -2.68
N THR A 66 -8.95 -19.54 -3.59
CA THR A 66 -8.69 -19.89 -4.99
C THR A 66 -7.91 -18.80 -5.70
N PHE A 67 -8.28 -17.53 -5.49
CA PHE A 67 -7.59 -16.38 -6.07
C PHE A 67 -6.12 -16.36 -5.65
N TYR A 68 -5.81 -16.34 -4.35
CA TYR A 68 -4.41 -16.27 -3.91
C TYR A 68 -3.58 -17.51 -4.28
N ARG A 69 -4.20 -18.69 -4.36
CA ARG A 69 -3.53 -19.90 -4.92
C ARG A 69 -3.17 -19.71 -6.40
N ALA A 70 -4.07 -19.15 -7.20
CA ALA A 70 -3.82 -18.85 -8.61
C ALA A 70 -2.68 -17.84 -8.77
N ILE A 71 -2.72 -16.73 -8.02
CA ILE A 71 -1.70 -15.68 -8.00
C ILE A 71 -0.32 -16.28 -7.67
N ALA A 72 -0.20 -17.06 -6.60
CA ALA A 72 1.05 -17.72 -6.24
C ALA A 72 1.54 -18.69 -7.34
N LYS A 73 0.63 -19.41 -7.98
CA LYS A 73 0.96 -20.32 -9.09
C LYS A 73 1.48 -19.54 -10.30
N PHE A 74 0.88 -18.40 -10.64
CA PHE A 74 1.33 -17.58 -11.76
C PHE A 74 2.68 -16.94 -11.52
N GLN A 75 2.95 -16.44 -10.31
CA GLN A 75 4.27 -15.94 -9.92
C GLN A 75 5.34 -17.04 -10.03
N ARG A 76 5.07 -18.25 -9.53
CA ARG A 76 6.00 -19.39 -9.61
C ARG A 76 6.36 -19.77 -11.04
N LEU A 77 5.43 -19.56 -11.98
CA LEU A 77 5.63 -19.86 -13.40
C LEU A 77 6.20 -18.66 -14.19
N SER A 78 6.49 -17.55 -13.52
CA SER A 78 6.92 -16.29 -14.12
C SER A 78 5.96 -15.85 -15.24
N LEU A 79 4.65 -16.01 -15.00
CA LEU A 79 3.60 -15.54 -15.91
C LEU A 79 3.19 -14.10 -15.61
N PHE A 80 3.25 -13.72 -14.33
CA PHE A 80 2.98 -12.35 -13.87
C PHE A 80 3.97 -12.01 -12.75
N ASP A 81 4.45 -10.77 -12.75
CA ASP A 81 5.09 -10.16 -11.59
C ASP A 81 4.01 -9.43 -10.78
N ILE A 82 3.87 -9.80 -9.51
CA ILE A 82 2.74 -9.36 -8.68
C ILE A 82 3.31 -8.73 -7.42
N GLN A 83 3.03 -7.45 -7.23
CA GLN A 83 3.45 -6.68 -6.06
C GLN A 83 2.26 -6.53 -5.10
N ASP A 84 2.38 -7.09 -3.90
CA ASP A 84 1.40 -6.84 -2.85
C ASP A 84 1.74 -5.50 -2.16
N LYS A 85 0.82 -4.52 -2.26
CA LYS A 85 1.00 -3.19 -1.68
C LYS A 85 0.74 -3.14 -0.17
N GLY A 86 0.50 -4.28 0.49
CA GLY A 86 1.02 -4.53 1.83
C GLY A 86 0.01 -4.85 2.93
N PHE A 87 0.55 -5.09 4.13
CA PHE A 87 -0.17 -5.04 5.39
C PHE A 87 0.70 -4.32 6.44
N SER A 88 0.09 -3.46 7.26
CA SER A 88 0.75 -2.81 8.39
C SER A 88 0.30 -3.43 9.69
N ILE A 89 1.26 -3.76 10.56
CA ILE A 89 0.99 -4.35 11.87
C ILE A 89 1.78 -3.59 12.94
N ARG A 90 1.13 -3.35 14.08
CA ARG A 90 1.77 -2.84 15.29
C ARG A 90 1.55 -3.82 16.42
N ASN A 91 2.63 -4.35 16.97
CA ASN A 91 2.57 -5.17 18.18
C ASN A 91 2.41 -4.29 19.41
N LEU A 92 1.27 -4.38 20.09
CA LEU A 92 0.97 -3.58 21.29
C LEU A 92 1.55 -4.18 22.57
N THR A 93 1.84 -5.48 22.63
CA THR A 93 2.44 -6.11 23.83
C THR A 93 3.90 -5.72 24.03
N GLY A 94 4.60 -5.30 22.96
CA GLY A 94 5.93 -4.69 23.03
C GLY A 94 5.94 -3.15 23.07
N ALA A 95 4.85 -2.50 22.66
CA ALA A 95 4.78 -1.04 22.63
C ALA A 95 4.56 -0.40 24.02
N SER A 96 4.06 -1.17 25.00
CA SER A 96 3.87 -0.74 26.40
C SER A 96 5.17 -0.75 27.21
N THR A 97 6.12 -1.63 26.89
CA THR A 97 7.37 -1.79 27.66
C THR A 97 8.37 -0.65 27.43
N ILE A 98 8.22 0.11 26.33
CA ILE A 98 9.13 1.21 25.94
C ILE A 98 8.62 2.58 26.44
N LYS A 99 7.38 2.68 26.92
CA LYS A 99 6.75 3.97 27.30
C LYS A 99 7.11 4.50 28.70
N SER A 100 8.16 4.02 29.36
CA SER A 100 8.48 4.44 30.73
C SER A 100 9.89 4.99 30.95
N VAL A 101 10.58 5.52 29.92
CA VAL A 101 11.95 6.06 30.10
C VAL A 101 12.10 7.56 29.76
N ASP A 102 11.26 8.18 28.91
CA ASP A 102 11.55 9.54 28.41
C ASP A 102 10.65 10.69 28.89
N GLU A 103 9.67 10.48 29.79
CA GLU A 103 8.81 11.57 30.26
C GLU A 103 9.35 12.37 31.47
N LYS A 104 10.45 11.95 32.10
CA LYS A 104 10.95 12.61 33.32
C LYS A 104 12.05 13.67 33.11
N THR A 105 12.58 13.84 31.90
CA THR A 105 13.73 14.74 31.70
C THR A 105 13.32 16.19 31.36
N ASN A 106 12.09 16.45 30.91
CA ASN A 106 11.66 17.80 30.52
C ASN A 106 10.99 18.63 31.63
N ALA A 107 10.54 18.03 32.73
CA ALA A 107 9.85 18.77 33.80
C ALA A 107 10.80 19.54 34.75
N GLN A 108 12.10 19.23 34.76
CA GLN A 108 13.05 19.79 35.73
C GLN A 108 13.76 21.08 35.26
N ARG A 109 13.70 21.43 33.97
CA ARG A 109 14.35 22.64 33.43
C ARG A 109 13.53 23.93 33.55
N LEU A 110 12.24 23.86 33.90
CA LEU A 110 11.37 25.04 33.99
C LEU A 110 11.27 25.69 35.39
N ARG A 111 11.99 25.19 36.42
CA ARG A 111 11.86 25.68 37.81
C ARG A 111 13.08 26.41 38.40
N LYS A 112 14.18 26.57 37.65
CA LYS A 112 15.38 27.27 38.15
C LYS A 112 15.83 28.35 37.18
N GLY A 113 15.29 29.57 37.33
CA GLY A 113 15.94 30.73 36.74
C GLY A 113 15.05 31.92 36.47
N TYR A 114 14.57 32.62 37.50
CA TYR A 114 14.66 34.08 37.54
C TYR A 114 14.32 34.61 38.93
N ARG A 115 15.33 35.13 39.65
CA ARG A 115 15.14 35.93 40.86
C ARG A 115 15.98 37.20 40.69
N LYS A 116 15.30 38.35 40.88
CA LYS A 116 15.79 39.71 41.19
C LYS A 116 16.34 40.55 40.02
N THR A 117 15.72 41.71 39.80
CA THR A 117 16.21 43.02 40.31
C THR A 117 15.08 44.06 40.34
N ALA A 118 15.19 44.97 41.32
CA ALA A 118 14.28 46.07 41.62
C ALA A 118 14.69 47.37 40.92
N LYS A 119 13.72 48.28 40.63
CA LYS A 119 13.79 49.73 40.94
C LYS A 119 12.56 50.54 40.42
N VAL A 120 11.81 51.13 41.37
CA VAL A 120 11.59 52.59 41.58
C VAL A 120 10.72 53.39 40.57
N VAL A 121 9.54 53.82 41.08
CA VAL A 121 8.94 55.19 41.12
C VAL A 121 7.79 55.63 40.17
N SER A 122 6.70 56.02 40.86
CA SER A 122 5.69 57.08 40.65
C SER A 122 4.75 57.12 39.43
N LYS A 123 3.43 57.15 39.73
CA LYS A 123 2.67 58.42 39.86
C LYS A 123 1.27 58.24 40.50
N MET A 124 1.03 59.05 41.52
CA MET A 124 -0.23 59.67 41.99
C MET A 124 -1.56 59.32 41.28
N ARG A 125 -2.61 59.06 42.07
CA ARG A 125 -3.63 60.07 42.43
C ARG A 125 -4.54 59.59 43.57
N LEU A 126 -4.68 60.47 44.57
CA LEU A 126 -5.67 60.43 45.65
C LEU A 126 -7.09 60.70 45.13
N ASN A 127 -8.08 60.07 45.75
CA ASN A 127 -9.44 60.58 46.01
C ASN A 127 -9.94 59.81 47.24
N SER A 128 -9.85 60.36 48.46
CA SER A 128 -10.71 61.38 49.08
C SER A 128 -12.09 60.84 49.50
N GLN A 129 -12.20 60.68 50.83
CA GLN A 129 -13.37 60.85 51.70
C GLN A 129 -14.54 59.86 51.65
N LYS A 130 -14.70 59.13 52.76
CA LYS A 130 -15.88 59.19 53.61
C LYS A 130 -15.48 59.08 55.08
#